data_AF-A0A4Q3ZBI7-F1
#
_entry.id   AF-A0A4Q3ZBI7-F1
#
_cell.length_a   1.000
_cell.length_b   1.000
_cell.length_c   1.000
_cell.angle_alpha   90.00
_cell.angle_beta   90.00
_cell.angle_gamma   90.00
#
_symmetry.space_group_name_H-M   'P 1'
#
loop_
_entity.id
_entity.type
_entity.pdbx_description
1 polymer ?
#
loop_
_entity_poly.entity_id
_entity_poly.type
_entity_poly.pdbx_seq_one_letter_code
_entity_poly.pdbx_strand_id
1 'polypeptide(L)'
;MPVADAATPEQFDTTTAEQRAAAAAAPVISEMRLGTTIASLGDPTDPGFWAETALVDKVVMGRLEYPTEGTSVQVELRPSGGAPGSGTRVSLPAMRVLKAPLTALPELTVFSG
;
A
#
# COMPACT_ATOMS: atom_id res chain seq x y z
N MET A 1 -1.48 5.65 -37.38
CA MET A 1 -1.29 6.83 -36.51
C MET A 1 -1.33 6.33 -35.07
N PRO A 2 -0.41 6.76 -34.19
CA PRO A 2 0.02 5.98 -33.03
C PRO A 2 -1.08 5.90 -31.97
N VAL A 3 -1.23 4.72 -31.37
CA VAL A 3 -1.99 4.48 -30.13
C VAL A 3 -1.20 5.10 -28.97
N ALA A 4 -1.27 6.42 -28.84
CA ALA A 4 -0.77 7.12 -27.67
C ALA A 4 -1.86 7.14 -26.60
N ASP A 5 -1.48 6.82 -25.36
CA ASP A 5 -2.24 7.09 -24.14
C ASP A 5 -3.41 6.14 -23.81
N ALA A 6 -3.07 4.92 -23.40
CA ALA A 6 -3.88 4.20 -22.42
C ALA A 6 -2.94 3.53 -21.41
N ALA A 7 -2.23 4.35 -20.64
CA ALA A 7 -1.57 3.93 -19.41
C ALA A 7 -2.31 4.55 -18.22
N THR A 8 -3.65 4.62 -18.29
CA THR A 8 -4.44 5.09 -17.17
C THR A 8 -4.31 4.09 -16.03
N PRO A 9 -4.07 4.54 -14.79
CA PRO A 9 -3.89 3.65 -13.64
C PRO A 9 -5.17 2.85 -13.29
N GLU A 10 -6.26 3.07 -14.03
CA GLU A 10 -7.50 2.28 -14.02
C GLU A 10 -7.36 0.95 -14.79
N GLN A 11 -6.47 0.86 -15.79
CA GLN A 11 -6.26 -0.37 -16.57
C GLN A 11 -5.36 -1.38 -15.85
N PHE A 12 -4.53 -0.92 -14.91
CA PHE A 12 -3.73 -1.77 -14.03
C PHE A 12 -4.49 -2.19 -12.77
N ASP A 13 -5.75 -1.75 -12.62
CA ASP A 13 -6.61 -2.06 -11.47
C ASP A 13 -7.26 -3.45 -11.67
N THR A 14 -6.49 -4.51 -11.46
CA THR A 14 -6.99 -5.90 -11.46
C THR A 14 -7.77 -6.25 -10.19
N THR A 15 -7.86 -5.31 -9.24
CA THR A 15 -8.46 -5.51 -7.91
C THR A 15 -9.96 -5.21 -7.93
N THR A 16 -10.76 -6.18 -7.54
CA THR A 16 -12.22 -6.06 -7.50
C THR A 16 -12.69 -5.08 -6.41
N ALA A 17 -13.81 -4.38 -6.64
CA ALA A 17 -14.42 -3.49 -5.66
C ALA A 17 -14.69 -4.16 -4.30
N GLU A 18 -15.01 -5.46 -4.30
CA GLU A 18 -15.21 -6.27 -3.10
C GLU A 18 -13.93 -6.41 -2.27
N GLN A 19 -12.77 -6.59 -2.92
CA GLN A 19 -11.50 -6.63 -2.20
C GLN A 19 -11.14 -5.26 -1.62
N ARG A 20 -11.49 -4.18 -2.32
CA ARG A 20 -11.32 -2.81 -1.83
C ARG A 20 -12.16 -2.55 -0.59
N ALA A 21 -13.40 -3.03 -0.58
CA ALA A 21 -14.29 -2.92 0.58
C ALA A 21 -13.80 -3.76 1.77
N ALA A 22 -13.27 -4.96 1.52
CA ALA A 22 -12.66 -5.79 2.55
C ALA A 22 -11.39 -5.14 3.12
N ALA A 23 -10.55 -4.53 2.28
CA ALA A 23 -9.35 -3.81 2.71
C ALA A 23 -9.64 -2.49 3.43
N ALA A 24 -10.80 -1.87 3.19
CA ALA A 24 -11.26 -0.69 3.92
C ALA A 24 -11.93 -1.03 5.27
N ALA A 25 -12.21 -2.31 5.54
CA ALA A 25 -12.81 -2.72 6.80
C ALA A 25 -11.77 -2.67 7.94
N ALA A 26 -12.13 -2.04 9.06
CA ALA A 26 -11.27 -1.96 10.23
C ALA A 26 -11.07 -3.37 10.84
N PRO A 27 -9.83 -3.82 11.11
CA PRO A 27 -9.59 -5.05 11.83
C PRO A 27 -9.87 -4.84 13.32
N VAL A 28 -10.24 -5.94 13.98
CA VAL A 28 -10.55 -6.04 15.41
C VAL A 28 -9.31 -6.28 16.29
N ILE A 29 -8.11 -6.21 15.72
CA ILE A 29 -6.85 -6.54 16.40
C ILE A 29 -6.14 -5.26 16.85
N SER A 30 -5.53 -5.26 18.03
CA SER A 30 -4.73 -4.13 18.54
C SER A 30 -3.57 -3.81 17.60
N GLU A 31 -3.76 -2.80 16.77
CA GLU A 31 -2.80 -2.36 15.77
C GLU A 31 -1.62 -1.65 16.45
N MET A 32 -0.43 -2.24 16.37
CA MET A 32 0.80 -1.62 16.85
C MET A 32 1.39 -0.76 15.73
N ARG A 33 1.54 0.54 16.00
CA ARG A 33 2.25 1.46 15.11
C ARG A 33 3.72 1.04 15.04
N LEU A 34 4.14 0.52 13.88
CA LEU A 34 5.54 0.17 13.61
C LEU A 34 6.39 1.45 13.43
N GLY A 35 5.82 2.46 12.78
CA GLY A 35 6.49 3.73 12.52
C GLY A 35 6.03 4.34 11.21
N THR A 36 6.73 5.39 10.78
CA THR A 36 6.49 6.07 9.49
C THR A 36 7.51 5.59 8.47
N THR A 37 7.07 5.40 7.23
CA THR A 37 7.91 4.96 6.11
C THR A 37 7.58 5.77 4.87
N ILE A 38 8.55 5.92 3.99
CA ILE A 38 8.31 6.50 2.66
C ILE A 38 7.69 5.42 1.79
N ALA A 39 6.45 5.62 1.34
CA ALA A 39 5.82 4.71 0.42
C ALA A 39 6.16 5.04 -1.02
N SER A 40 6.61 4.02 -1.73
CA SER A 40 6.91 4.02 -3.15
C SER A 40 5.93 3.09 -3.85
N LEU A 41 5.58 3.41 -5.09
CA LEU A 41 4.80 2.49 -5.92
C LEU A 41 5.59 1.19 -6.13
N GLY A 42 5.02 0.08 -5.67
CA GLY A 42 5.48 -1.28 -5.94
C GLY A 42 5.08 -1.74 -7.33
N ASP A 43 5.21 -3.04 -7.57
CA ASP A 43 4.89 -3.64 -8.86
C ASP A 43 3.38 -3.48 -9.16
N PRO A 44 2.98 -2.71 -10.19
CA PRO A 44 1.58 -2.41 -10.46
C PRO A 44 0.84 -3.61 -11.09
N THR A 45 1.58 -4.65 -11.50
CA THR A 45 1.00 -5.88 -12.06
C THR A 45 0.62 -6.91 -10.99
N ASP A 46 1.01 -6.71 -9.72
CA ASP A 46 0.67 -7.64 -8.64
C ASP A 46 -0.73 -7.32 -8.08
N PRO A 47 -1.73 -8.21 -8.28
CA PRO A 47 -3.09 -8.01 -7.78
C PRO A 47 -3.13 -8.05 -6.25
N GLY A 48 -4.05 -7.26 -5.66
CA GLY A 48 -4.32 -7.28 -4.23
C GLY A 48 -3.66 -6.15 -3.43
N PHE A 49 -3.85 -6.20 -2.11
CA PHE A 49 -3.39 -5.17 -1.17
C PHE A 49 -2.19 -5.67 -0.41
N TRP A 50 -1.00 -5.16 -0.74
CA TRP A 50 0.24 -5.53 -0.09
C TRP A 50 1.18 -4.34 0.06
N ALA A 51 2.08 -4.44 1.03
CA ALA A 51 3.11 -3.46 1.27
C ALA A 51 4.39 -4.14 1.74
N GLU A 52 5.44 -3.98 0.96
CA GLU A 52 6.73 -4.61 1.19
C GLU A 52 7.63 -3.65 1.95
N THR A 53 7.91 -3.96 3.23
CA THR A 53 8.65 -3.09 4.15
C THR A 53 9.71 -3.86 4.92
N ALA A 54 10.81 -3.19 5.27
CA ALA A 54 11.84 -3.74 6.15
C ALA A 54 11.45 -3.67 7.64
N LEU A 55 10.29 -3.07 7.95
CA LEU A 55 9.76 -2.96 9.31
C LEU A 55 9.15 -4.27 9.83
N VAL A 56 8.88 -5.23 8.94
CA VAL A 56 8.38 -6.56 9.31
C VAL A 56 9.38 -7.63 8.88
N ASP A 57 9.47 -8.70 9.67
CA ASP A 57 10.34 -9.85 9.41
C ASP A 57 9.58 -11.03 8.77
N LYS A 58 8.24 -10.97 8.82
CA LYS A 58 7.32 -12.02 8.36
C LYS A 58 6.16 -11.38 7.62
N VAL A 59 5.54 -12.17 6.72
CA VAL A 59 4.30 -11.76 6.06
C VAL A 59 3.19 -11.74 7.10
N VAL A 60 2.65 -10.56 7.37
CA VAL A 60 1.57 -10.33 8.35
C VAL A 60 0.55 -9.36 7.79
N MET A 61 -0.69 -9.43 8.26
CA MET A 61 -1.68 -8.40 7.92
C MET A 61 -1.37 -7.12 8.68
N GLY A 62 -1.37 -6.00 7.97
CA GLY A 62 -1.16 -4.68 8.55
C GLY A 62 -2.04 -3.63 7.91
N ARG A 63 -1.85 -2.40 8.34
CA ARG A 63 -2.53 -1.23 7.81
C ARG A 63 -1.51 -0.17 7.46
N LEU A 64 -1.72 0.46 6.32
CA LEU A 64 -1.08 1.71 5.97
C LEU A 64 -2.06 2.84 6.19
N GLU A 65 -1.62 3.88 6.87
CA GLU A 65 -2.35 5.12 7.04
C GLU A 65 -1.56 6.23 6.36
N TYR A 66 -2.26 7.06 5.60
CA TYR A 66 -1.71 8.29 5.08
C TYR A 66 -2.12 9.45 5.99
N PRO A 67 -1.26 9.91 6.92
CA PRO A 67 -1.62 10.95 7.88
C PRO A 67 -1.95 12.29 7.23
N THR A 68 -1.42 12.56 6.02
CA THR A 68 -1.71 13.79 5.28
C THR A 68 -3.17 13.88 4.84
N GLU A 69 -3.77 12.75 4.42
CA GLU A 69 -5.15 12.70 3.93
C GLU A 69 -6.11 12.05 4.94
N GLY A 70 -5.58 11.50 6.04
CA GLY A 70 -6.34 10.79 7.08
C GLY A 70 -6.97 9.48 6.60
N THR A 71 -6.47 8.92 5.49
CA THR A 71 -7.02 7.71 4.88
C THR A 71 -6.19 6.50 5.29
N SER A 72 -6.82 5.34 5.47
CA SER A 72 -6.13 4.10 5.77
C SER A 72 -6.62 2.95 4.88
N VAL A 73 -5.74 1.97 4.66
CA VAL A 73 -6.05 0.74 3.93
C VAL A 73 -5.34 -0.43 4.59
N GLN A 74 -6.04 -1.55 4.65
CA GLN A 74 -5.48 -2.81 5.09
C GLN A 74 -4.68 -3.44 3.95
N VAL A 75 -3.48 -3.87 4.26
CA VAL A 75 -2.54 -4.48 3.32
C VAL A 75 -1.83 -5.65 3.98
N GLU A 76 -1.40 -6.58 3.16
CA GLU A 76 -0.44 -7.59 3.59
C GLU A 76 0.96 -6.97 3.68
N LEU A 77 1.48 -6.82 4.90
CA LEU A 77 2.86 -6.41 5.12
C LEU A 77 3.78 -7.58 4.82
N ARG A 78 4.62 -7.42 3.79
CA ARG A 78 5.63 -8.38 3.39
C ARG A 78 7.02 -7.88 3.80
N PRO A 79 7.90 -8.75 4.32
CA PRO A 79 9.28 -8.37 4.63
C PRO A 79 10.03 -8.07 3.32
N SER A 80 10.55 -6.86 3.17
CA SER A 80 11.35 -6.52 1.98
C SER A 80 12.75 -7.13 2.01
N GLY A 81 13.20 -7.60 3.17
CA GLY A 81 14.58 -8.06 3.39
C GLY A 81 15.64 -6.97 3.17
N GLY A 82 15.23 -5.73 2.91
CA GLY A 82 16.10 -4.59 2.71
C GLY A 82 16.56 -3.98 4.03
N ALA A 83 17.54 -3.08 3.95
CA ALA A 83 17.98 -2.33 5.13
C ALA A 83 16.83 -1.47 5.70
N PRO A 84 16.75 -1.30 7.03
CA PRO A 84 15.79 -0.39 7.65
C PRO A 84 15.98 1.02 7.06
N GLY A 85 14.91 1.58 6.50
CA GLY A 85 14.94 2.86 5.80
C GLY A 85 14.94 2.79 4.26
N SER A 86 14.93 1.59 3.65
CA SER A 86 14.83 1.44 2.18
C SER A 86 13.50 1.89 1.55
N GLY A 87 12.62 2.54 2.32
CA GLY A 87 11.25 2.81 1.93
C GLY A 87 10.38 1.54 1.96
N THR A 88 9.11 1.72 1.64
CA THR A 88 8.09 0.67 1.59
C THR A 88 7.48 0.66 0.20
N ARG A 89 7.47 -0.50 -0.46
CA ARG A 89 6.81 -0.65 -1.76
C ARG A 89 5.36 -1.01 -1.54
N VAL A 90 4.43 -0.23 -2.07
CA VAL A 90 2.99 -0.40 -1.86
C VAL A 90 2.31 -0.69 -3.18
N SER A 91 1.34 -1.60 -3.20
CA SER A 91 0.57 -1.89 -4.40
C SER A 91 -0.15 -0.65 -4.91
N LEU A 92 -0.28 -0.53 -6.24
CA LEU A 92 -1.10 0.49 -6.89
C LEU A 92 -2.54 0.59 -6.32
N PRO A 93 -3.30 -0.51 -6.13
CA PRO A 93 -4.65 -0.44 -5.57
C PRO A 93 -4.67 0.08 -4.12
N ALA A 94 -3.66 -0.23 -3.30
CA ALA A 94 -3.55 0.28 -1.93
C ALA A 94 -3.30 1.79 -1.92
N MET A 95 -2.37 2.30 -2.74
CA MET A 95 -2.14 3.75 -2.87
C MET A 95 -3.36 4.48 -3.42
N ARG A 96 -4.09 3.87 -4.37
CA ARG A 96 -5.35 4.38 -4.91
C ARG A 96 -6.42 4.54 -3.83
N VAL A 97 -6.55 3.58 -2.91
CA VAL A 97 -7.49 3.67 -1.78
C VAL A 97 -7.07 4.77 -0.81
N LEU A 98 -5.77 4.84 -0.48
CA LEU A 98 -5.20 5.90 0.33
C LEU A 98 -5.27 7.28 -0.31
N LYS A 99 -5.58 7.34 -1.61
CA LYS A 99 -5.50 8.54 -2.47
C LYS A 99 -4.13 9.21 -2.44
N ALA A 100 -3.10 8.48 -2.02
CA ALA A 100 -1.77 9.04 -1.84
C ALA A 100 -1.09 9.28 -3.22
N PRO A 101 -0.38 10.40 -3.39
CA PRO A 101 0.26 10.75 -4.66
C PRO A 101 1.41 9.80 -5.01
N LEU A 102 1.32 9.09 -6.14
CA LEU A 102 2.34 8.13 -6.58
C LEU A 102 3.67 8.77 -6.98
N THR A 103 3.66 10.07 -7.28
CA THR A 103 4.83 10.84 -7.72
C THR A 103 5.58 11.54 -6.60
N ALA A 104 5.00 11.61 -5.39
CA ALA A 104 5.52 12.44 -4.30
C ALA A 104 6.11 11.66 -3.12
N LEU A 105 6.23 10.33 -3.24
CA LEU A 105 6.78 9.45 -2.20
C LEU A 105 6.16 9.73 -0.80
N PRO A 106 4.85 9.53 -0.65
CA PRO A 106 4.11 9.92 0.54
C PRO A 106 4.64 9.17 1.76
N GLU A 107 4.79 9.90 2.87
CA GLU A 107 5.05 9.30 4.17
C GLU A 107 3.78 8.59 4.65
N LEU A 108 3.85 7.27 4.78
CA LEU A 108 2.78 6.45 5.31
C LEU A 108 3.16 5.96 6.71
N THR A 109 2.19 5.96 7.61
CA THR A 109 2.32 5.30 8.90
C THR A 109 1.96 3.84 8.73
N VAL A 110 2.87 2.95 9.12
CA VAL A 110 2.68 1.49 9.07
C VAL A 110 2.22 1.00 10.43
N PHE A 111 1.19 0.17 10.41
CA PHE A 111 0.65 -0.53 11.57
C PHE A 111 0.67 -2.03 11.30
N SER A 112 1.11 -2.82 12.26
CA SER A 112 1.00 -4.28 12.26
C SER A 112 0.06 -4.75 13.38
N GLY A 113 -0.77 -5.75 13.12
CA GLY A 113 -1.59 -6.42 14.13
C GLY A 113 -1.03 -7.76 14.55
#